data_AF-A0A2V6WR89-F1
#
_entry.id   AF-A0A2V6WR89-F1
#
_cell.length_a   1.000
_cell.length_b   1.000
_cell.length_c   1.000
_cell.angle_alpha   90.00
_cell.angle_beta   90.00
_cell.angle_gamma   90.00
#
_symmetry.space_group_name_H-M   'P 1'
#
loop_
_entity.id
_entity.type
_entity.pdbx_description
1 polymer ?
#
loop_
_entity_poly.entity_id
_entity_poly.type
_entity_poly.pdbx_seq_one_letter_code
_entity_poly.pdbx_strand_id
1 'polypeptide(L)'
;MYRGGFKLLEFTSLEEWWGRHLSDYYAAFRCLGETFDPAVDVTPLIRAHIEAQLHQVRALDLRERVQQRIWTAVEEAVTATGLEPRVANAVWDAFFGRSVTPRYYRPLADVSPATASNDLAAAVAAGFLRPEGKARSRRYQAGDGLYPRIGAALGVRAGESGDPARAIIIGELTKRVATERSK
;
A
#
# COMPACT_ATOMS: atom_id res chain seq x y z
N MET A 1 24.36 -8.79 -2.01
CA MET A 1 23.54 -7.56 -1.92
C MET A 1 24.15 -6.54 -0.98
N TYR A 2 24.18 -6.76 0.34
CA TYR A 2 24.72 -5.79 1.31
C TYR A 2 26.16 -5.30 1.04
N ARG A 3 27.11 -6.22 0.77
CA ARG A 3 28.49 -5.87 0.41
C ARG A 3 28.63 -5.14 -0.93
N GLY A 4 27.61 -5.24 -1.79
CA GLY A 4 27.53 -4.51 -3.06
C GLY A 4 26.85 -3.14 -2.95
N GLY A 5 26.56 -2.66 -1.72
CA GLY A 5 25.95 -1.35 -1.49
C GLY A 5 24.41 -1.34 -1.47
N PHE A 6 23.75 -2.44 -1.84
CA PHE A 6 22.30 -2.58 -1.77
C PHE A 6 21.87 -2.90 -0.33
N LYS A 7 21.44 -1.87 0.42
CA LYS A 7 21.19 -1.96 1.87
C LYS A 7 19.72 -1.92 2.28
N LEU A 8 18.80 -1.58 1.36
CA LEU A 8 17.37 -1.59 1.69
C LEU A 8 16.89 -3.04 1.85
N LEU A 9 15.96 -3.27 2.79
CA LEU A 9 15.48 -4.61 3.16
C LEU A 9 14.91 -5.36 1.96
N GLU A 10 14.30 -4.64 1.04
CA GLU A 10 13.69 -5.12 -0.19
C GLU A 10 14.72 -5.68 -1.18
N PHE A 11 16.01 -5.32 -1.02
CA PHE A 11 17.14 -5.87 -1.77
C PHE A 11 17.98 -6.86 -0.95
N THR A 12 17.84 -6.90 0.38
CA THR A 12 18.66 -7.75 1.26
C THR A 12 17.93 -8.96 1.83
N SER A 13 16.60 -9.01 1.76
CA SER A 13 15.78 -10.15 2.15
C SER A 13 14.89 -10.63 1.01
N LEU A 14 14.71 -11.95 0.90
CA LEU A 14 13.76 -12.60 -0.02
C LEU A 14 12.62 -13.29 0.72
N GLU A 15 12.57 -13.16 2.05
CA GLU A 15 11.61 -13.89 2.89
C GLU A 15 10.17 -13.55 2.51
N GLU A 16 9.91 -12.31 2.12
CA GLU A 16 8.58 -11.88 1.68
C GLU A 16 8.15 -12.57 0.38
N TRP A 17 9.06 -12.71 -0.59
CA TRP A 17 8.79 -13.46 -1.81
C TRP A 17 8.64 -14.95 -1.53
N TRP A 18 9.61 -15.57 -0.86
CA TRP A 18 9.60 -17.01 -0.61
C TRP A 18 8.47 -17.47 0.30
N GLY A 19 8.09 -16.65 1.30
CA GLY A 19 6.95 -16.93 2.16
C GLY A 19 5.63 -17.03 1.38
N ARG A 20 5.52 -16.39 0.22
CA ARG A 20 4.36 -16.48 -0.68
C ARG A 20 4.51 -17.51 -1.80
N HIS A 21 5.72 -18.03 -2.03
CA HIS A 21 6.05 -18.95 -3.12
C HIS A 21 6.80 -20.17 -2.58
N LEU A 22 6.27 -20.78 -1.52
CA LEU A 22 6.96 -21.84 -0.78
C LEU A 22 7.22 -23.09 -1.65
N SER A 23 6.32 -23.39 -2.58
CA SER A 23 6.51 -24.46 -3.57
C SER A 23 7.74 -24.21 -4.45
N ASP A 24 7.91 -22.98 -4.90
CA ASP A 24 9.00 -22.58 -5.81
C ASP A 24 10.33 -22.51 -5.05
N TYR A 25 10.28 -22.10 -3.78
CA TYR A 25 11.41 -22.15 -2.87
C TYR A 25 11.96 -23.58 -2.73
N TYR A 26 11.11 -24.54 -2.38
CA TYR A 26 11.56 -25.94 -2.27
C TYR A 26 11.94 -26.54 -3.61
N ALA A 27 11.26 -26.15 -4.69
CA ALA A 27 11.59 -26.55 -6.05
C ALA A 27 13.01 -26.14 -6.46
N ALA A 28 13.50 -24.99 -5.99
CA ALA A 28 14.82 -24.47 -6.34
C ALA A 28 15.97 -25.37 -5.85
N PHE A 29 15.78 -26.15 -4.78
CA PHE A 29 16.81 -27.05 -4.24
C PHE A 29 16.91 -28.39 -4.97
N ARG A 30 15.97 -28.71 -5.89
CA ARG A 30 15.96 -30.02 -6.57
C ARG A 30 17.24 -30.33 -7.35
N CYS A 31 18.01 -29.31 -7.75
CA CYS A 31 19.27 -29.52 -8.45
C CYS A 31 20.40 -30.05 -7.55
N LEU A 32 20.29 -29.94 -6.21
CA LEU A 32 21.40 -30.24 -5.29
C LEU A 32 21.57 -31.74 -4.96
N GLY A 33 20.56 -32.57 -5.21
CA GLY A 33 20.56 -33.98 -4.80
C GLY A 33 20.46 -34.18 -3.28
N GLU A 34 20.58 -35.43 -2.83
CA GLU A 34 20.47 -35.81 -1.42
C GLU A 34 21.79 -35.76 -0.65
N THR A 35 22.92 -35.85 -1.36
CA THR A 35 24.27 -35.81 -0.81
C THR A 35 25.08 -34.67 -1.42
N PHE A 36 26.04 -34.13 -0.66
CA PHE A 36 26.89 -33.06 -1.15
C PHE A 36 27.77 -33.54 -2.31
N ASP A 37 27.68 -32.85 -3.45
CA ASP A 37 28.53 -33.05 -4.62
C ASP A 37 29.09 -31.69 -5.07
N PRO A 38 30.43 -31.48 -5.02
CA PRO A 38 31.03 -30.23 -5.46
C PRO A 38 30.95 -30.00 -6.98
N ALA A 39 30.62 -31.03 -7.78
CA ALA A 39 30.47 -30.93 -9.23
C ALA A 39 29.03 -30.61 -9.68
N VAL A 40 28.08 -30.49 -8.75
CA VAL A 40 26.66 -30.28 -9.06
C VAL A 40 26.43 -28.94 -9.76
N ASP A 41 25.60 -28.94 -10.82
CA ASP A 41 25.20 -27.70 -11.50
C ASP A 41 24.16 -26.95 -10.66
N VAL A 42 24.62 -25.90 -9.98
CA VAL A 42 23.79 -25.01 -9.16
C VAL A 42 23.15 -23.86 -9.95
N THR A 43 23.35 -23.80 -11.28
CA THR A 43 22.77 -22.74 -12.12
C THR A 43 21.26 -22.57 -11.92
N PRO A 44 20.43 -23.64 -11.82
CA PRO A 44 19.00 -23.51 -11.54
C PRO A 44 18.70 -22.83 -10.20
N LEU A 45 19.44 -23.19 -9.14
CA LEU A 45 19.29 -22.59 -7.81
C LEU A 45 19.60 -21.10 -7.84
N ILE A 46 20.72 -20.71 -8.45
CA ILE A 46 21.14 -19.30 -8.55
C ILE A 46 20.15 -18.51 -9.38
N ARG A 47 19.70 -19.06 -10.52
CA ARG A 47 18.69 -18.43 -11.38
C ARG A 47 17.40 -18.17 -10.60
N ALA A 48 16.88 -19.17 -9.88
CA ALA A 48 15.67 -19.04 -9.09
C ALA A 48 15.78 -17.92 -8.04
N HIS A 49 16.94 -17.77 -7.39
CA HIS A 49 17.17 -16.69 -6.42
C HIS A 49 17.22 -15.30 -7.06
N ILE A 50 17.88 -15.16 -8.22
CA ILE A 50 17.94 -13.88 -8.94
C ILE A 50 16.55 -13.50 -9.48
N GLU A 51 15.80 -14.47 -9.99
CA GLU A 51 14.43 -14.26 -10.47
C GLU A 51 13.51 -13.85 -9.31
N ALA A 52 13.59 -14.51 -8.15
CA ALA A 52 12.87 -14.10 -6.94
C ALA A 52 13.18 -12.66 -6.53
N GLN A 53 14.46 -12.24 -6.57
CA GLN A 53 14.87 -10.86 -6.29
C GLN A 53 14.24 -9.89 -7.28
N LEU A 54 14.33 -10.19 -8.57
CA LEU A 54 13.78 -9.37 -9.63
C LEU A 54 12.26 -9.23 -9.49
N HIS A 55 11.56 -10.31 -9.19
CA HIS A 55 10.11 -10.28 -8.99
C HIS A 55 9.70 -9.49 -7.76
N GLN A 56 10.41 -9.63 -6.63
CA GLN A 56 10.13 -8.86 -5.42
C GLN A 56 10.29 -7.35 -5.68
N VAL A 57 11.39 -6.95 -6.31
CA VAL A 57 11.65 -5.54 -6.63
C VAL A 57 10.61 -4.99 -7.61
N ARG A 58 10.23 -5.76 -8.64
CA ARG A 58 9.17 -5.35 -9.58
C ARG A 58 7.80 -5.23 -8.91
N ALA A 59 7.49 -6.10 -7.96
CA ALA A 59 6.25 -6.02 -7.19
C ALA A 59 6.25 -4.79 -6.28
N LEU A 60 7.39 -4.46 -5.66
CA LEU A 60 7.56 -3.24 -4.87
C LEU A 60 7.38 -1.98 -5.72
N ASP A 61 8.10 -1.87 -6.84
CA ASP A 61 8.00 -0.73 -7.77
C ASP A 61 6.55 -0.52 -8.23
N LEU A 62 5.88 -1.61 -8.64
CA LEU A 62 4.47 -1.54 -9.04
C LEU A 62 3.58 -1.04 -7.90
N ARG A 63 3.80 -1.53 -6.67
CA ARG A 63 3.05 -1.09 -5.49
C ARG A 63 3.28 0.38 -5.18
N GLU A 64 4.53 0.85 -5.20
CA GLU A 64 4.88 2.25 -4.93
C GLU A 64 4.28 3.19 -5.96
N ARG A 65 4.38 2.86 -7.26
CA ARG A 65 3.79 3.67 -8.34
C ARG A 65 2.27 3.75 -8.25
N VAL A 66 1.60 2.65 -7.90
CA VAL A 66 0.15 2.64 -7.64
C VAL A 66 -0.18 3.50 -6.42
N GLN A 67 0.56 3.34 -5.32
CA GLN A 67 0.36 4.11 -4.10
C GLN A 67 0.58 5.62 -4.32
N GLN A 68 1.57 6.01 -5.11
CA GLN A 68 1.81 7.42 -5.46
C GLN A 68 0.61 8.04 -6.18
N ARG A 69 0.00 7.32 -7.13
CA ARG A 69 -1.20 7.80 -7.83
C ARG A 69 -2.39 7.94 -6.89
N ILE A 70 -2.57 6.98 -5.98
CA ILE A 70 -3.63 7.05 -4.97
C ILE A 70 -3.39 8.24 -4.03
N TRP A 71 -2.14 8.47 -3.63
CA TRP A 71 -1.78 9.59 -2.75
C TRP A 71 -2.14 10.92 -3.39
N THR A 72 -1.74 11.14 -4.64
CA THR A 72 -2.10 12.34 -5.41
C THR A 72 -3.63 12.51 -5.48
N ALA A 73 -4.37 11.45 -5.80
CA ALA A 73 -5.83 11.51 -5.85
C ALA A 73 -6.47 11.80 -4.48
N VAL A 74 -5.88 11.33 -3.38
CA VAL A 74 -6.31 11.64 -2.01
C VAL A 74 -6.09 13.11 -1.69
N GLU A 75 -4.90 13.64 -1.97
CA GLU A 75 -4.59 15.06 -1.77
C GLU A 75 -5.52 15.96 -2.60
N GLU A 76 -5.73 15.65 -3.87
CA GLU A 76 -6.64 16.37 -4.76
C GLU A 76 -8.08 16.32 -4.25
N ALA A 77 -8.58 15.15 -3.85
CA ALA A 77 -9.93 15.01 -3.34
C ALA A 77 -10.14 15.80 -2.03
N VAL A 78 -9.17 15.76 -1.11
CA VAL A 78 -9.22 16.50 0.16
C VAL A 78 -9.21 17.99 -0.09
N THR A 79 -8.27 18.50 -0.88
CA THR A 79 -8.13 19.93 -1.15
C THR A 79 -9.32 20.49 -1.95
N ALA A 80 -9.92 19.70 -2.84
CA ALA A 80 -11.15 20.07 -3.56
C ALA A 80 -12.36 20.33 -2.63
N THR A 81 -12.33 19.85 -1.39
CA THR A 81 -13.37 20.14 -0.38
C THR A 81 -13.05 21.33 0.52
N GLY A 82 -11.96 22.04 0.25
CA GLY A 82 -11.49 23.17 1.06
C GLY A 82 -10.83 22.76 2.38
N LEU A 83 -10.60 21.45 2.58
CA LEU A 83 -9.88 20.94 3.74
C LEU A 83 -8.37 21.15 3.58
N GLU A 84 -7.70 21.25 4.71
CA GLU A 84 -6.26 21.40 4.79
C GLU A 84 -5.53 20.16 4.24
N PRO A 85 -4.44 20.32 3.45
CA PRO A 85 -3.75 19.18 2.82
C PRO A 85 -3.32 18.08 3.81
N ARG A 86 -2.94 18.46 5.04
CA ARG A 86 -2.56 17.51 6.11
C ARG A 86 -3.64 16.46 6.44
N VAL A 87 -4.91 16.77 6.17
CA VAL A 87 -6.04 15.84 6.36
C VAL A 87 -5.93 14.62 5.44
N ALA A 88 -5.23 14.75 4.30
CA ALA A 88 -4.94 13.65 3.37
C ALA A 88 -4.30 12.45 4.07
N ASN A 89 -3.47 12.66 5.10
CA ASN A 89 -2.88 11.58 5.89
C ASN A 89 -3.94 10.68 6.56
N ALA A 90 -4.96 11.28 7.16
CA ALA A 90 -6.06 10.53 7.78
C ALA A 90 -6.93 9.83 6.73
N VAL A 91 -7.18 10.48 5.60
CA VAL A 91 -7.97 9.91 4.49
C VAL A 91 -7.23 8.74 3.84
N TRP A 92 -5.89 8.84 3.71
CA TRP A 92 -5.02 7.77 3.23
C TRP A 92 -5.12 6.52 4.10
N ASP A 93 -5.01 6.67 5.43
CA ASP A 93 -5.17 5.56 6.35
C ASP A 93 -6.54 4.90 6.24
N ALA A 94 -7.59 5.73 6.22
CA ALA A 94 -8.95 5.25 6.07
C ALA A 94 -9.17 4.54 4.73
N PHE A 95 -8.58 5.03 3.63
CA PHE A 95 -8.60 4.38 2.32
C PHE A 95 -8.02 2.97 2.39
N PHE A 96 -6.94 2.73 3.14
CA PHE A 96 -6.36 1.39 3.34
C PHE A 96 -7.07 0.57 4.44
N GLY A 97 -8.24 1.00 4.90
CA GLY A 97 -9.02 0.30 5.93
C GLY A 97 -8.45 0.44 7.34
N ARG A 98 -7.45 1.31 7.56
CA ARG A 98 -6.92 1.59 8.89
C ARG A 98 -7.87 2.54 9.62
N SER A 99 -8.17 2.22 10.88
CA SER A 99 -8.92 3.12 11.74
C SER A 99 -8.03 4.28 12.22
N VAL A 100 -8.48 5.50 12.02
CA VAL A 100 -7.79 6.71 12.47
C VAL A 100 -8.29 7.10 13.86
N THR A 101 -7.38 7.49 14.76
CA THR A 101 -7.75 8.07 16.06
C THR A 101 -7.13 9.45 16.20
N PRO A 102 -7.72 10.37 17.00
CA PRO A 102 -7.12 11.67 17.25
C PRO A 102 -5.70 11.57 17.84
N ARG A 103 -5.46 10.57 18.70
CA ARG A 103 -4.15 10.31 19.30
C ARG A 103 -3.09 9.95 18.26
N TYR A 104 -3.47 9.17 17.25
CA TYR A 104 -2.59 8.77 16.16
C TYR A 104 -2.38 9.91 15.15
N TYR A 105 -3.46 10.61 14.76
CA TYR A 105 -3.41 11.68 13.77
C TYR A 105 -2.60 12.90 14.23
N ARG A 106 -2.70 13.26 15.52
CA ARG A 106 -2.04 14.46 16.06
C ARG A 106 -0.54 14.55 15.77
N PRO A 107 0.30 13.56 16.14
CA PRO A 107 1.73 13.61 15.81
C PRO A 107 2.01 13.44 14.32
N LEU A 108 1.15 12.75 13.57
CA LEU A 108 1.31 12.55 12.14
C LEU A 108 1.14 13.86 11.36
N ALA A 109 0.17 14.68 11.75
CA ALA A 109 -0.11 15.98 11.13
C ALA A 109 0.63 17.15 11.78
N ASP A 110 1.39 16.92 12.85
CA ASP A 110 2.09 17.92 13.66
C ASP A 110 1.20 19.09 14.10
N VAL A 111 0.05 18.77 14.72
CA VAL A 111 -0.95 19.77 15.13
C VAL A 111 -1.34 19.70 16.61
N SER A 112 -2.01 20.75 17.09
CA SER A 112 -2.61 20.76 18.43
C SER A 112 -3.75 19.74 18.56
N PRO A 113 -4.12 19.30 19.79
CA PRO A 113 -5.28 18.42 19.99
C PRO A 113 -6.61 19.00 19.48
N ALA A 114 -6.79 20.33 19.57
CA ALA A 114 -7.98 21.01 19.09
C ALA A 114 -8.03 21.00 17.55
N THR A 115 -6.92 21.33 16.91
CA THR A 115 -6.78 21.26 15.44
C THR A 115 -7.00 19.85 14.93
N ALA A 116 -6.41 18.83 15.57
CA ALA A 116 -6.64 17.42 15.21
C ALA A 116 -8.11 17.03 15.28
N SER A 117 -8.83 17.49 16.30
CA SER A 117 -10.25 17.21 16.46
C SER A 117 -11.10 17.90 15.40
N ASN A 118 -10.76 19.16 15.06
CA ASN A 118 -11.45 19.93 14.03
C ASN A 118 -11.21 19.36 12.63
N ASP A 119 -9.96 19.01 12.30
CA ASP A 119 -9.60 18.37 11.03
C ASP A 119 -10.40 17.08 10.81
N LEU A 120 -10.44 16.18 11.82
CA LEU A 120 -11.18 14.92 11.73
C LEU A 120 -12.70 15.13 11.67
N ALA A 121 -13.23 16.12 12.39
CA ALA A 121 -14.65 16.48 12.30
C ALA A 121 -15.00 17.05 10.90
N ALA A 122 -14.13 17.86 10.32
CA ALA A 122 -14.31 18.42 8.98
C ALA A 122 -14.21 17.32 7.90
N ALA A 123 -13.29 16.37 8.05
CA ALA A 123 -13.22 15.18 7.19
C ALA A 123 -14.47 14.29 7.27
N VAL A 124 -15.11 14.22 8.44
CA VAL A 124 -16.43 13.58 8.59
C VAL A 124 -17.52 14.38 7.88
N ALA A 125 -17.55 15.70 8.04
CA ALA A 125 -18.53 16.57 7.37
C ALA A 125 -18.40 16.49 5.84
N ALA A 126 -17.19 16.36 5.32
CA ALA A 126 -16.92 16.14 3.89
C ALA A 126 -17.23 14.69 3.43
N GLY A 127 -17.50 13.77 4.34
CA GLY A 127 -17.82 12.37 4.05
C GLY A 127 -16.62 11.49 3.68
N PHE A 128 -15.38 11.96 3.90
CA PHE A 128 -14.19 11.11 3.80
C PHE A 128 -14.10 10.11 4.95
N LEU A 129 -14.51 10.55 6.14
CA LEU A 129 -14.48 9.73 7.34
C LEU A 129 -15.89 9.50 7.87
N ARG A 130 -16.07 8.39 8.58
CA ARG A 130 -17.23 8.16 9.43
C ARG A 130 -16.77 7.90 10.86
N PRO A 131 -17.40 8.52 11.87
CA PRO A 131 -17.07 8.26 13.25
C PRO A 131 -17.62 6.90 13.69
N GLU A 132 -16.87 6.20 14.52
CA GLU A 132 -17.28 4.97 15.16
C GLU A 132 -16.87 4.98 16.64
N GLY A 133 -17.76 4.51 17.51
CA GLY A 133 -17.58 4.56 18.97
C GLY A 133 -18.04 5.87 19.61
N LYS A 134 -17.82 6.01 20.92
CA LYS A 134 -18.27 7.17 21.74
C LYS A 134 -17.10 7.80 22.49
N ALA A 135 -17.12 9.12 22.63
CA ALA A 135 -16.21 9.89 23.47
C ALA A 135 -14.72 9.52 23.30
N ARG A 136 -14.08 8.95 24.33
CA ARG A 136 -12.63 8.64 24.37
C ARG A 136 -12.20 7.48 23.48
N SER A 137 -13.13 6.62 23.03
CA SER A 137 -12.84 5.52 22.11
C SER A 137 -13.21 5.84 20.65
N ARG A 138 -13.48 7.12 20.34
CA ARG A 138 -13.86 7.54 19.00
C ARG A 138 -12.71 7.28 18.02
N ARG A 139 -12.98 6.41 17.06
CA ARG A 139 -12.14 6.14 15.89
C ARG A 139 -12.89 6.54 14.64
N TYR A 140 -12.16 6.71 13.55
CA TYR A 140 -12.69 7.13 12.27
C TYR A 140 -12.33 6.07 11.25
N GLN A 141 -13.33 5.63 10.49
CA GLN A 141 -13.16 4.73 9.36
C GLN A 141 -13.43 5.46 8.05
N ALA A 142 -13.20 4.80 6.91
CA ALA A 142 -13.65 5.28 5.61
C ALA A 142 -15.15 5.59 5.65
N GLY A 143 -15.50 6.83 5.30
CA GLY A 143 -16.88 7.26 5.06
C GLY A 143 -17.35 6.87 3.65
N ASP A 144 -18.66 6.91 3.44
CA ASP A 144 -19.30 6.45 2.19
C ASP A 144 -18.90 7.29 0.97
N GLY A 145 -18.43 8.52 1.21
CA GLY A 145 -17.95 9.41 0.17
C GLY A 145 -16.46 9.30 -0.14
N LEU A 146 -15.70 8.44 0.56
CA LEU A 146 -14.25 8.31 0.35
C LEU A 146 -13.96 7.64 -0.99
N TYR A 147 -14.38 6.38 -1.17
CA TYR A 147 -14.02 5.60 -2.36
C TYR A 147 -14.59 6.16 -3.67
N PRO A 148 -15.83 6.68 -3.73
CA PRO A 148 -16.34 7.31 -4.95
C PRO A 148 -15.51 8.52 -5.39
N ARG A 149 -15.03 9.35 -4.45
CA ARG A 149 -14.21 10.53 -4.77
C ARG A 149 -12.82 10.16 -5.26
N ILE A 150 -12.16 9.24 -4.56
CA ILE A 150 -10.84 8.75 -5.00
C ILE A 150 -10.96 8.01 -6.34
N GLY A 151 -12.00 7.20 -6.51
CA GLY A 151 -12.32 6.57 -7.78
C GLY A 151 -12.51 7.59 -8.90
N ALA A 152 -13.32 8.63 -8.68
CA ALA A 152 -13.57 9.68 -9.66
C ALA A 152 -12.28 10.41 -10.08
N ALA A 153 -11.44 10.81 -9.11
CA ALA A 153 -10.15 11.44 -9.38
C ALA A 153 -9.22 10.54 -10.22
N LEU A 154 -9.30 9.23 -10.04
CA LEU A 154 -8.51 8.24 -10.79
C LEU A 154 -9.19 7.74 -12.07
N GLY A 155 -10.39 8.23 -12.40
CA GLY A 155 -11.18 7.72 -13.52
C GLY A 155 -11.54 6.23 -13.37
N VAL A 156 -11.83 5.78 -12.15
CA VAL A 156 -12.31 4.43 -11.80
C VAL A 156 -13.67 4.54 -11.13
N ARG A 157 -14.69 3.86 -11.66
CA ARG A 157 -15.99 3.81 -10.97
C ARG A 157 -15.91 2.83 -9.82
N ALA A 158 -15.91 3.36 -8.60
CA ALA A 158 -15.96 2.59 -7.37
C ALA A 158 -17.29 2.86 -6.65
N GLY A 159 -17.85 1.83 -6.03
CA GLY A 159 -19.04 1.96 -5.19
C GLY A 159 -18.74 2.71 -3.89
N GLU A 160 -19.79 2.92 -3.09
CA GLU A 160 -19.74 3.78 -1.90
C GLU A 160 -18.97 3.16 -0.72
N SER A 161 -18.90 1.83 -0.59
CA SER A 161 -18.47 1.25 0.68
C SER A 161 -17.39 0.16 0.60
N GLY A 162 -16.37 0.38 1.42
CA GLY A 162 -15.50 -0.65 1.99
C GLY A 162 -14.47 -1.29 1.07
N ASP A 163 -14.06 -2.48 1.49
CA ASP A 163 -13.01 -3.29 0.86
C ASP A 163 -13.24 -3.59 -0.63
N PRO A 164 -14.47 -3.86 -1.12
CA PRO A 164 -14.71 -4.07 -2.54
C PRO A 164 -14.37 -2.83 -3.40
N ALA A 165 -14.77 -1.65 -2.93
CA ALA A 165 -14.50 -0.40 -3.64
C ALA A 165 -13.00 -0.11 -3.71
N ARG A 166 -12.29 -0.30 -2.60
CA ARG A 166 -10.82 -0.23 -2.53
C ARG A 166 -10.16 -1.20 -3.51
N ALA A 167 -10.58 -2.46 -3.51
CA ALA A 167 -10.00 -3.51 -4.35
C ALA A 167 -10.17 -3.19 -5.84
N ILE A 168 -11.31 -2.64 -6.25
CA ILE A 168 -11.54 -2.18 -7.63
C ILE A 168 -10.57 -1.06 -8.02
N ILE A 169 -10.42 -0.03 -7.18
CA ILE A 169 -9.52 1.09 -7.44
C ILE A 169 -8.07 0.61 -7.58
N ILE A 170 -7.60 -0.17 -6.61
CA ILE A 170 -6.23 -0.71 -6.62
C ILE A 170 -6.03 -1.60 -7.84
N GLY A 171 -6.95 -2.53 -8.10
CA GLY A 171 -6.85 -3.47 -9.23
C GLY A 171 -6.77 -2.78 -10.58
N GLU A 172 -7.62 -1.77 -10.83
CA GLU A 172 -7.59 -1.01 -12.08
C GLU A 172 -6.31 -0.18 -12.22
N LEU A 173 -5.83 0.46 -11.15
CA LEU A 173 -4.56 1.16 -11.18
C LEU A 173 -3.38 0.23 -11.42
N THR A 174 -3.34 -0.92 -10.75
CA THR A 174 -2.29 -1.92 -10.95
C THR A 174 -2.22 -2.35 -12.42
N LYS A 175 -3.36 -2.62 -13.08
CA LYS A 175 -3.41 -2.95 -14.51
C LYS A 175 -2.86 -1.83 -15.39
N ARG A 176 -3.27 -0.58 -15.14
CA ARG A 176 -2.82 0.60 -15.92
C ARG A 176 -1.31 0.82 -15.77
N VAL A 177 -0.83 0.84 -14.54
CA VAL A 177 0.59 1.06 -14.21
C VAL A 177 1.49 -0.05 -14.74
N ALA A 178 1.01 -1.31 -14.73
CA ALA A 178 1.73 -2.43 -15.33
C ALA A 178 1.84 -2.30 -16.86
N THR A 179 0.77 -1.86 -17.54
CA THR A 179 0.74 -1.70 -19.00
C THR A 179 1.67 -0.59 -19.48
N GLU A 180 1.83 0.48 -18.70
CA GLU A 180 2.76 1.58 -19.00
C GLU A 180 4.23 1.15 -18.97
N ARG A 181 4.58 0.13 -18.18
CA ARG A 181 5.95 -0.40 -18.10
C ARG A 181 6.31 -1.32 -19.27
N SER A 182 5.30 -1.74 -20.05
CA SER A 182 5.46 -2.59 -21.24
C SER A 182 5.59 -1.80 -22.54
N LYS A 183 5.51 -0.47 -22.48
CA LYS A 183 5.80 0.45 -23.58
C LYS A 183 7.17 1.07 -23.37
#